data_AF-A0A656G902-F1
#
_entry.id   AF-A0A656G902-F1
#
_cell.length_a   1.000
_cell.length_b   1.000
_cell.length_c   1.000
_cell.angle_alpha   90.00
_cell.angle_beta   90.00
_cell.angle_gamma   90.00
#
_symmetry.space_group_name_H-M   'P 1'
#
loop_
_entity.id
_entity.type
_entity.pdbx_description
1 polymer ?
#
loop_
_entity_poly.entity_id
_entity_poly.type
_entity_poly.pdbx_seq_one_letter_code
_entity_poly.pdbx_strand_id
1 'polypeptide(L)' 'MVDQALLMQTAAALRHAQRILVITGAGLSADSGLPTYRGVGGLYNGKTDDGLPIEMALSGPMLRRDPELCWKYIA' A
#
# COMPACT_ATOMS: atom_id res chain seq x y z
N MET A 1 -24.30 -0.12 -6.01
CA MET A 1 -24.62 1.10 -6.78
C MET A 1 -24.26 2.28 -5.91
N VAL A 2 -23.46 3.24 -6.39
CA VAL A 2 -23.04 4.40 -5.57
C VAL A 2 -24.18 5.42 -5.53
N ASP A 3 -24.47 5.97 -4.36
CA ASP A 3 -25.49 7.01 -4.18
C ASP A 3 -25.08 8.33 -4.84
N GLN A 4 -25.88 8.79 -5.80
CA GLN A 4 -25.67 10.02 -6.55
C GLN A 4 -25.66 11.27 -5.66
N ALA A 5 -26.49 11.32 -4.62
CA ALA A 5 -26.57 12.47 -3.72
C ALA A 5 -25.27 12.63 -2.92
N LEU A 6 -24.72 11.52 -2.40
CA LEU A 6 -23.44 11.51 -1.67
C LEU A 6 -22.26 11.91 -2.57
N LEU A 7 -22.28 11.47 -3.83
CA LEU A 7 -21.26 11.83 -4.83
C LEU A 7 -21.25 13.34 -5.09
N MET A 8 -22.43 13.93 -5.29
CA MET A 8 -22.58 15.38 -5.52
C MET A 8 -22.20 16.20 -4.29
N GLN A 9 -22.55 15.74 -3.09
CA GLN A 9 -22.16 16.39 -1.84
C GLN A 9 -20.64 16.39 -1.66
N THR A 10 -19.98 15.26 -1.92
CA THR A 10 -18.52 15.14 -1.84
C THR A 10 -17.83 16.06 -2.85
N ALA A 11 -18.30 16.09 -4.11
CA ALA A 11 -17.76 16.98 -5.13
C ALA A 11 -17.92 18.47 -4.76
N ALA A 12 -19.04 18.84 -4.13
CA ALA A 12 -19.26 20.21 -3.66
C ALA A 12 -18.32 20.55 -2.50
N ALA A 13 -18.12 19.65 -1.54
CA ALA A 13 -17.16 19.84 -0.45
C ALA A 13 -15.73 20.02 -0.98
N LEU A 14 -15.30 19.20 -1.94
CA LEU A 14 -14.00 19.31 -2.59
C LEU A 14 -13.81 20.64 -3.33
N ARG A 15 -14.83 21.13 -4.04
CA ARG A 15 -14.77 22.41 -4.77
C ARG A 15 -14.54 23.63 -3.87
N HIS A 16 -15.08 23.62 -2.65
CA HIS A 16 -14.97 24.75 -1.73
C HIS A 16 -13.79 24.61 -0.75
N ALA A 17 -13.16 23.45 -0.67
CA ALA A 17 -12.06 23.21 0.24
C ALA A 17 -10.82 24.00 -0.18
N GLN A 18 -10.30 24.83 0.73
CA GLN A 18 -9.07 25.60 0.50
C GLN A 18 -7.80 24.82 0.89
N ARG A 19 -7.95 23.75 1.68
CA ARG A 19 -6.85 22.91 2.17
C ARG A 19 -7.34 21.47 2.20
N ILE A 20 -6.72 20.61 1.40
CA ILE A 20 -7.10 19.20 1.28
C ILE A 20 -5.91 18.36 1.71
N LEU A 21 -6.14 17.44 2.66
CA LEU A 21 -5.20 16.36 2.98
C LEU A 21 -5.74 15.09 2.34
N VAL A 22 -4.92 14.45 1.52
CA VAL A 22 -5.21 13.12 0.96
C VAL A 22 -4.27 12.13 1.62
N ILE A 23 -4.83 11.12 2.28
CA ILE A 23 -4.08 10.01 2.85
C ILE A 23 -4.29 8.80 1.95
N THR A 24 -3.21 8.29 1.37
CA THR A 24 -3.23 7.17 0.43
C THR A 24 -2.34 6.03 0.92
N GLY A 25 -2.44 4.89 0.28
CA GLY A 25 -1.55 3.74 0.50
C GLY A 25 -1.30 3.01 -0.81
N ALA A 26 -0.68 1.83 -0.74
CA ALA A 26 -0.28 1.04 -1.91
C ALA A 26 -1.43 0.77 -2.91
N GLY A 27 -2.69 0.76 -2.45
CA GLY A 27 -3.85 0.57 -3.31
C GLY A 27 -3.99 1.63 -4.42
N LEU A 28 -3.49 2.86 -4.23
CA LEU A 28 -3.49 3.89 -5.27
C LEU A 28 -2.68 3.46 -6.51
N SER A 29 -1.68 2.61 -6.31
CA SER A 29 -0.76 2.18 -7.36
C SER A 29 -1.11 0.81 -7.96
N ALA A 30 -2.17 0.15 -7.48
CA ALA A 30 -2.54 -1.19 -7.93
C ALA A 30 -2.80 -1.24 -9.45
N ASP A 31 -3.52 -0.24 -9.98
CA ASP A 31 -3.84 -0.15 -11.41
C ASP A 31 -2.62 0.18 -12.28
N SER A 32 -1.49 0.58 -11.67
CA SER A 32 -0.21 0.77 -12.36
C SER A 32 0.65 -0.52 -12.40
N GLY A 33 0.11 -1.63 -11.90
CA GLY A 33 0.81 -2.92 -11.85
C GLY A 33 1.74 -3.11 -10.65
N LEU A 34 1.78 -2.16 -9.72
CA LEU A 34 2.52 -2.33 -8.47
C LEU A 34 1.72 -3.21 -7.50
N PRO A 35 2.36 -4.19 -6.82
CA PRO A 35 1.67 -5.04 -5.88
C PRO A 35 1.20 -4.24 -4.67
N THR A 36 0.06 -4.64 -4.11
CA THR A 36 -0.38 -4.15 -2.80
C THR A 36 0.10 -5.10 -1.71
N TYR A 37 0.10 -4.65 -0.45
CA TYR A 37 0.49 -5.52 0.67
C TYR A 37 -0.59 -6.55 1.00
N ARG A 38 -1.86 -6.13 1.13
CA ARG A 38 -2.95 -6.93 1.70
C ARG A 38 -4.12 -7.19 0.72
N GLY A 39 -4.04 -6.72 -0.52
CA GLY A 39 -5.07 -6.98 -1.53
C GLY A 39 -5.04 -8.42 -2.04
N VAL A 40 -5.92 -8.73 -2.99
CA VAL A 40 -5.89 -10.02 -3.70
C VAL A 40 -4.53 -10.17 -4.39
N GLY A 41 -3.84 -11.29 -4.16
CA GLY A 41 -2.47 -11.50 -4.65
C GLY A 41 -1.40 -10.59 -4.02
N GLY A 42 -1.73 -9.90 -2.92
CA GLY A 42 -0.80 -9.00 -2.23
C GLY A 42 0.36 -9.72 -1.56
N LEU A 43 1.42 -8.96 -1.25
CA LEU A 43 2.70 -9.48 -0.75
C LEU A 43 2.59 -10.30 0.55
N TYR A 44 1.55 -10.08 1.36
CA TYR A 44 1.32 -10.82 2.62
C TYR A 44 0.68 -12.19 2.42
N ASN A 45 0.17 -12.49 1.21
CA ASN A 45 -0.52 -13.76 0.94
C ASN A 45 0.43 -14.91 0.61
N GLY A 46 1.75 -14.71 0.79
CA GLY A 46 2.76 -15.69 0.40
C GLY A 46 4.07 -15.50 1.17
N LYS A 47 5.11 -16.10 0.62
CA LYS A 47 6.48 -15.99 1.11
C LYS A 47 7.35 -15.39 0.03
N THR A 48 8.41 -14.72 0.46
CA THR A 48 9.49 -14.31 -0.40
C THR A 48 10.24 -15.53 -0.94
N ASP A 49 11.13 -15.32 -1.92
CA ASP A 49 12.00 -16.38 -2.44
C ASP A 49 12.91 -17.00 -1.37
N ASP A 50 13.17 -16.29 -0.26
CA ASP A 50 13.91 -16.79 0.90
C ASP A 50 13.02 -17.52 1.93
N GLY A 51 11.75 -17.78 1.59
CA GLY A 51 10.83 -18.61 2.38
C GLY A 51 10.26 -17.91 3.63
N LEU A 52 10.45 -16.60 3.75
CA LEU A 52 9.96 -15.77 4.85
C LEU A 52 8.75 -14.92 4.42
N PRO A 53 7.84 -14.55 5.33
CA PRO A 53 6.89 -13.48 5.05
C PRO A 53 7.61 -12.16 4.78
N ILE A 54 7.09 -11.35 3.85
CA ILE A 54 7.70 -10.08 3.46
C ILE A 54 7.82 -9.11 4.64
N GLU A 55 6.88 -9.16 5.61
CA GLU A 55 6.92 -8.34 6.81
C GLU A 55 8.04 -8.73 7.77
N MET A 56 8.51 -9.97 7.74
CA MET A 56 9.73 -10.35 8.47
C MET A 56 10.97 -9.87 7.72
N ALA A 57 11.02 -10.08 6.41
CA ALA A 57 12.14 -9.68 5.56
C ALA A 57 12.40 -8.16 5.64
N LEU A 58 11.35 -7.35 5.67
CA LEU A 58 11.41 -5.89 5.75
C LEU A 58 11.37 -5.32 7.18
N SER A 59 11.51 -6.17 8.20
CA SER A 59 11.43 -5.73 9.60
C SER A 59 12.70 -5.04 10.07
N GLY A 60 12.58 -4.12 11.03
CA GLY A 60 13.73 -3.50 11.69
C GLY A 60 14.72 -4.49 12.34
N PRO A 61 14.26 -5.56 13.03
CA PRO A 61 15.13 -6.63 13.49
C PRO A 61 15.87 -7.34 12.36
N MET A 62 15.21 -7.60 11.22
CA MET A 62 15.86 -8.22 10.06
C MET A 62 16.94 -7.31 9.49
N LEU A 63 16.64 -6.02 9.29
CA LEU A 63 17.60 -5.04 8.82
C LEU A 63 18.86 -4.98 9.69
N ARG A 64 18.72 -5.12 11.02
CA ARG A 64 19.88 -5.15 11.94
C ARG A 64 20.65 -6.47 11.89
N ARG A 65 19.96 -7.59 11.71
CA ARG A 65 20.54 -8.94 11.71
C ARG A 65 21.23 -9.25 10.37
N ASP A 66 20.60 -8.85 9.28
CA ASP A 66 20.87 -9.29 7.91
C ASP A 66 20.36 -8.22 6.92
N PRO A 67 21.08 -7.09 6.79
CA PRO A 67 20.65 -5.98 5.95
C PRO A 67 20.61 -6.32 4.46
N GLU A 68 21.42 -7.27 4.00
CA GLU A 68 21.45 -7.70 2.59
C GLU A 68 20.12 -8.36 2.20
N LEU A 69 19.59 -9.25 3.04
CA LEU A 69 18.28 -9.86 2.83
C LEU A 69 17.15 -8.82 2.80
N CYS A 70 17.20 -7.81 3.68
CA CYS A 70 16.22 -6.72 3.67
C CYS A 70 16.31 -5.91 2.37
N TRP A 71 17.52 -5.54 1.94
CA TRP A 71 17.75 -4.76 0.72
C TRP A 71 17.33 -5.48 -0.55
N LYS A 72 17.45 -6.81 -0.62
CA LYS A 72 16.96 -7.63 -1.74
C LYS A 72 15.48 -7.35 -2.08
N TYR A 73 14.67 -7.01 -1.07
CA TYR A 73 13.23 -6.76 -1.23
C TYR A 73 12.84 -5.28 -1.21
N ILE A 74 13.81 -4.37 -1.09
CA ILE A 74 13.60 -2.91 -1.18
C ILE A 74 14.08 -2.37 -2.53
N ALA A 75 15.12 -2.98 -3.11
CA ALA A 75 15.78 -2.54 -4.34
C ALA A 75 14.99 -2.83 -5.62
#